data_AF-A0AB38Z0X4-F1
#
_entry.id   AF-A0AB38Z0X4-F1
#
_cell.length_a   1.000
_cell.length_b   1.000
_cell.length_c   1.000
_cell.angle_alpha   90.00
_cell.angle_beta   90.00
_cell.angle_gamma   90.00
#
_symmetry.space_group_name_H-M   'P 1'
#
loop_
_entity.id
_entity.type
_entity.pdbx_description
1 polymer ?
#
loop_
_entity_poly.entity_id
_entity_poly.type
_entity_poly.pdbx_seq_one_letter_code
_entity_poly.pdbx_strand_id
1 'polypeptide(L)'
;MTNKINSEQAVEHAWKYFELHSNQRITMFNYFLFIIAGLGTAIGVSFQSASTFAYIGIFLSIFLSITSFVFWKLDQRTSFLIKQSEEVFKKLERNSSIDIGIFCNEESNLSKANMEKKIVTKIITYGLIFRSTFLIMGLIGLIGVLVFSLIVFEKISFETPTKTNNKSTLN
;
A
#
# COMPACT_ATOMS: atom_id res chain seq x y z
N MET A 1 -11.14 27.52 -31.45
CA MET A 1 -10.56 28.63 -30.65
C MET A 1 -10.09 28.07 -29.32
N THR A 2 -8.79 27.86 -29.13
CA THR A 2 -8.22 27.47 -27.84
C THR A 2 -8.23 28.70 -26.93
N ASN A 3 -9.12 28.71 -25.95
CA ASN A 3 -9.17 29.76 -24.93
C ASN A 3 -7.88 29.65 -24.11
N LYS A 4 -6.89 30.50 -24.39
CA LYS A 4 -5.60 30.49 -23.69
C LYS A 4 -5.87 30.95 -22.26
N ILE A 5 -5.69 30.05 -21.31
CA ILE A 5 -5.77 30.33 -19.87
C ILE A 5 -4.68 31.38 -19.54
N ASN A 6 -5.03 32.42 -18.77
CA ASN A 6 -4.07 33.41 -18.30
C ASN A 6 -3.00 32.75 -17.41
N SER A 7 -1.78 33.29 -17.35
CA SER A 7 -0.67 32.72 -16.55
C SER A 7 -1.05 32.56 -15.07
N GLU A 8 -1.73 33.54 -14.49
CA GLU A 8 -2.23 33.48 -13.10
C GLU A 8 -3.25 32.36 -12.90
N GLN A 9 -4.20 32.22 -13.83
CA GLN A 9 -5.20 31.15 -13.79
C GLN A 9 -4.57 29.78 -13.96
N ALA A 10 -3.50 29.67 -14.76
CA ALA A 10 -2.75 28.43 -14.95
C ALA A 10 -1.98 28.03 -13.68
N VAL A 11 -1.35 29.00 -12.99
CA VAL A 11 -0.69 28.81 -11.69
C VAL A 11 -1.71 28.36 -10.64
N GLU A 12 -2.83 29.07 -10.52
CA GLU A 12 -3.88 28.76 -9.54
C GLU A 12 -4.49 27.37 -9.80
N HIS A 13 -4.78 27.05 -11.06
CA HIS A 13 -5.30 25.73 -11.43
C HIS A 13 -4.29 24.62 -11.10
N ALA A 14 -3.00 24.80 -11.42
CA ALA A 14 -1.94 23.84 -11.09
C ALA A 14 -1.81 23.65 -9.57
N TRP A 15 -1.93 24.74 -8.80
CA TRP A 15 -1.86 24.70 -7.34
C TRP A 15 -3.02 23.91 -6.74
N LYS A 16 -4.26 24.25 -7.12
CA LYS A 16 -5.46 23.53 -6.65
C LYS A 16 -5.41 22.05 -7.02
N TYR A 17 -4.92 21.72 -8.21
CA TYR A 17 -4.75 20.34 -8.66
C TYR A 17 -3.73 19.58 -7.81
N PHE A 18 -2.56 20.19 -7.57
CA PHE A 18 -1.52 19.64 -6.70
C PHE A 18 -2.03 19.41 -5.28
N GLU A 19 -2.67 20.43 -4.69
CA GLU A 19 -3.19 20.39 -3.33
C GLU A 19 -4.26 19.30 -3.17
N LEU A 20 -5.21 19.23 -4.11
CA LEU A 20 -6.27 18.24 -4.09
C LEU A 20 -5.71 16.80 -4.07
N HIS A 21 -4.79 16.49 -4.99
CA HIS A 21 -4.26 15.14 -5.10
C HIS A 21 -3.26 14.79 -3.99
N SER A 22 -2.51 15.77 -3.48
CA SER A 22 -1.65 15.60 -2.32
C SER A 22 -2.47 15.25 -1.07
N ASN A 23 -3.55 15.98 -0.83
CA ASN A 23 -4.47 15.70 0.28
C ASN A 23 -5.17 14.35 0.13
N GLN A 24 -5.68 14.03 -1.07
CA GLN A 24 -6.28 12.71 -1.36
C GLN A 24 -5.32 11.57 -1.02
N ARG A 25 -4.03 11.71 -1.34
CA ARG A 25 -3.02 10.69 -1.09
C ARG A 25 -2.84 10.41 0.40
N ILE A 26 -2.78 11.44 1.24
CA ILE A 26 -2.69 11.30 2.70
C ILE A 26 -3.97 10.69 3.27
N THR A 27 -5.15 11.14 2.82
CA THR A 27 -6.44 10.59 3.26
C THR A 27 -6.58 9.11 2.93
N MET A 28 -6.21 8.68 1.72
CA MET A 28 -6.23 7.25 1.36
C MET A 28 -5.29 6.42 2.22
N PHE A 29 -4.10 6.93 2.53
CA PHE A 29 -3.18 6.22 3.41
C PHE A 29 -3.75 6.05 4.82
N ASN A 30 -4.42 7.08 5.36
CA ASN A 30 -5.09 6.98 6.66
C ASN A 30 -6.22 5.94 6.66
N TYR A 31 -7.02 5.88 5.59
CA TYR A 31 -8.04 4.83 5.45
C TYR A 31 -7.44 3.44 5.36
N PHE A 32 -6.32 3.29 4.65
CA PHE A 32 -5.60 2.02 4.62
C PHE A 32 -5.16 1.59 6.03
N LEU A 33 -4.55 2.49 6.80
CA LEU A 33 -4.12 2.19 8.18
C LEU A 33 -5.29 1.76 9.07
N PHE A 34 -6.44 2.41 8.93
CA PHE A 34 -7.65 2.03 9.66
C PHE A 34 -8.13 0.62 9.28
N ILE A 35 -8.21 0.32 7.98
CA ILE A 35 -8.67 -0.97 7.48
C ILE A 35 -7.71 -2.09 7.90
N ILE A 36 -6.40 -1.91 7.74
CA ILE A 36 -5.43 -2.95 8.13
C ILE A 36 -5.36 -3.16 9.63
N ALA A 37 -5.62 -2.13 10.45
CA ALA A 37 -5.71 -2.31 11.90
C ALA A 37 -6.89 -3.23 12.24
N GLY A 38 -8.07 -2.96 11.68
CA GLY A 38 -9.25 -3.81 11.85
C GLY A 38 -9.04 -5.24 11.34
N LEU A 39 -8.47 -5.40 10.14
CA LEU A 39 -8.17 -6.71 9.57
C LEU A 39 -7.11 -7.46 10.38
N GLY A 40 -6.06 -6.76 10.83
CA GLY A 40 -5.01 -7.33 11.67
C GLY A 40 -5.56 -7.86 12.98
N THR A 41 -6.45 -7.11 13.65
CA THR A 41 -7.15 -7.59 14.85
C THR A 41 -8.00 -8.82 14.56
N ALA A 42 -8.81 -8.80 13.49
CA ALA A 42 -9.69 -9.93 13.14
C ALA A 42 -8.89 -11.20 12.78
N ILE A 43 -7.77 -11.05 12.09
CA ILE A 43 -6.83 -12.14 11.79
C ILE A 43 -6.20 -12.67 13.09
N GLY A 44 -5.76 -11.78 13.98
CA GLY A 44 -5.18 -12.16 15.28
C GLY A 44 -6.15 -12.97 16.15
N VAL A 45 -7.41 -12.55 16.24
CA VAL A 45 -8.46 -13.30 16.95
C VAL A 45 -8.74 -14.65 16.29
N SER A 46 -8.79 -14.69 14.96
CA SER A 46 -8.97 -15.93 14.20
C SER A 46 -7.81 -16.90 14.44
N PHE A 47 -6.59 -16.39 14.58
CA PHE A 47 -5.39 -17.18 14.88
C PHE A 47 -5.41 -17.75 16.30
N GLN A 48 -5.87 -16.97 17.30
CA GLN A 48 -6.00 -17.47 18.67
C GLN A 48 -7.02 -18.61 18.80
N SER A 49 -8.06 -18.59 17.96
CA SER A 49 -9.14 -19.59 17.93
C SER A 49 -9.07 -20.47 16.67
N ALA A 50 -7.86 -20.77 16.20
CA ALA A 50 -7.63 -21.30 14.86
C ALA A 50 -8.37 -22.62 14.57
N SER A 51 -8.56 -23.51 15.56
CA SER A 51 -9.30 -24.77 15.38
C SER A 51 -10.76 -24.58 14.94
N THR A 52 -11.36 -23.42 15.25
CA THR A 52 -12.75 -23.09 14.93
C THR A 52 -12.85 -22.13 13.75
N PHE A 53 -11.97 -21.12 13.69
CA PHE A 53 -12.08 -20.01 12.73
C PHE A 53 -11.03 -20.02 11.61
N ALA A 54 -10.31 -21.11 11.39
CA ALA A 54 -9.27 -21.14 10.34
C ALA A 54 -9.79 -20.74 8.94
N TYR A 55 -11.00 -21.16 8.54
CA TYR A 55 -11.60 -20.74 7.27
C TYR A 55 -11.84 -19.22 7.18
N ILE A 56 -12.27 -18.60 8.29
CA ILE A 56 -12.43 -17.15 8.38
C ILE A 56 -11.04 -16.48 8.30
N GLY A 57 -10.04 -17.05 8.97
CA GLY A 57 -8.65 -16.61 8.89
C GLY A 57 -8.10 -16.59 7.46
N ILE A 58 -8.38 -17.64 6.66
CA ILE A 58 -8.03 -17.67 5.22
C ILE A 58 -8.72 -16.52 4.48
N PHE A 59 -10.03 -16.37 4.64
CA PHE A 59 -10.80 -15.33 3.97
C PHE A 59 -10.28 -13.91 4.30
N LEU A 60 -10.06 -13.61 5.58
CA LEU A 60 -9.55 -12.32 6.04
C LEU A 60 -8.13 -12.04 5.52
N SER A 61 -7.29 -13.08 5.42
CA SER A 61 -5.92 -12.96 4.91
C SER A 61 -5.88 -12.70 3.39
N ILE A 62 -6.78 -13.34 2.63
CA ILE A 62 -7.01 -13.02 1.21
C ILE A 62 -7.48 -11.56 1.08
N PHE A 63 -8.46 -11.16 1.90
CA PHE A 63 -9.02 -9.82 1.86
C PHE A 63 -7.98 -8.74 2.21
N LEU A 64 -7.08 -8.99 3.17
CA LEU A 64 -5.93 -8.12 3.47
C LEU A 64 -5.00 -7.96 2.26
N SER A 65 -4.72 -9.06 1.56
CA SER A 65 -3.86 -9.06 0.36
C SER A 65 -4.48 -8.23 -0.77
N ILE A 66 -5.76 -8.45 -1.06
CA ILE A 66 -6.51 -7.73 -2.09
C ILE A 66 -6.59 -6.24 -1.74
N THR A 67 -6.94 -5.91 -0.51
CA THR A 67 -7.02 -4.52 -0.03
C THR A 67 -5.68 -3.81 -0.24
N SER A 68 -4.58 -4.45 0.19
CA SER A 68 -3.23 -3.90 0.02
C SER A 68 -2.88 -3.65 -1.45
N PHE A 69 -3.24 -4.57 -2.35
CA PHE A 69 -3.05 -4.39 -3.79
C PHE A 69 -3.87 -3.22 -4.37
N VAL A 70 -5.14 -3.09 -3.96
CA VAL A 70 -6.02 -2.00 -4.41
C VAL A 70 -5.45 -0.64 -3.99
N PHE A 71 -5.08 -0.49 -2.71
CA PHE A 71 -4.50 0.76 -2.21
C PHE A 71 -3.14 1.08 -2.86
N TRP A 72 -2.34 0.05 -3.17
CA TRP A 72 -1.10 0.23 -3.94
C TRP A 72 -1.34 0.80 -5.34
N LYS A 73 -2.41 0.38 -6.02
CA LYS A 73 -2.79 0.94 -7.33
C LYS A 73 -3.35 2.35 -7.23
N LEU A 74 -4.14 2.63 -6.20
CA LEU A 74 -4.65 3.98 -5.95
C LEU A 74 -3.50 4.97 -5.68
N ASP A 75 -2.53 4.59 -4.84
CA ASP A 75 -1.34 5.40 -4.56
C ASP A 75 -0.50 5.68 -5.81
N GLN A 76 -0.32 4.67 -6.68
CA GLN A 76 0.38 4.86 -7.96
C GLN A 76 -0.31 5.93 -8.80
N ARG A 77 -1.64 5.88 -8.91
CA ARG A 77 -2.41 6.86 -9.69
C ARG A 77 -2.31 8.25 -9.08
N THR A 78 -2.55 8.43 -7.79
CA THR A 78 -2.47 9.77 -7.19
C THR A 78 -1.06 10.33 -7.20
N SER A 79 -0.04 9.50 -6.99
CA SER A 79 1.36 9.94 -7.11
C SER A 79 1.68 10.40 -8.53
N PHE A 80 1.14 9.75 -9.55
CA PHE A 80 1.27 10.19 -10.94
C PHE A 80 0.62 11.56 -11.17
N LEU A 81 -0.60 11.79 -10.67
CA LEU A 81 -1.29 13.07 -10.83
C LEU A 81 -0.54 14.22 -10.14
N ILE A 82 0.00 13.98 -8.93
CA ILE A 82 0.82 14.97 -8.22
C ILE A 82 2.06 15.32 -9.04
N LYS A 83 2.77 14.32 -9.58
CA LYS A 83 3.95 14.54 -10.44
C LYS A 83 3.61 15.34 -11.71
N GLN A 84 2.43 15.13 -12.29
CA GLN A 84 1.97 15.93 -13.43
C GLN A 84 1.83 17.42 -13.07
N SER A 85 1.30 17.77 -11.90
CA SER A 85 1.26 19.16 -11.45
C SER A 85 2.65 19.74 -11.15
N GLU A 86 3.55 18.95 -10.54
CA GLU A 86 4.92 19.39 -10.28
C GLU A 86 5.66 19.73 -11.59
N GLU A 87 5.47 18.94 -12.65
CA GLU A 87 6.07 19.23 -13.97
C GLU A 87 5.52 20.51 -14.61
N VAL A 88 4.26 20.87 -14.34
CA VAL A 88 3.70 22.16 -14.75
C VAL A 88 4.37 23.29 -13.96
N PHE A 89 4.55 23.12 -12.65
CA PHE A 89 5.24 24.11 -11.82
C PHE A 89 6.70 24.30 -12.22
N LYS A 90 7.44 23.23 -12.51
CA LYS A 90 8.81 23.33 -13.04
C LYS A 90 8.88 24.19 -14.31
N LYS A 91 7.89 24.07 -15.20
CA LYS A 91 7.82 24.89 -16.43
C LYS A 91 7.49 26.36 -16.12
N LEU A 92 6.57 26.59 -15.17
CA LEU A 92 6.21 27.96 -14.75
C LEU A 92 7.37 28.67 -14.06
N GLU A 93 8.09 27.98 -13.15
CA GLU A 93 9.28 28.51 -12.48
C GLU A 93 10.40 28.86 -13.47
N ARG A 94 10.70 27.98 -14.43
CA ARG A 94 11.76 28.25 -15.45
C ARG A 94 11.46 29.45 -16.35
N ASN A 95 10.18 29.77 -16.53
CA ASN A 95 9.74 30.91 -17.35
C ASN A 95 9.49 32.17 -16.51
N SER A 96 9.66 32.09 -15.18
CA SER A 96 9.55 33.23 -14.28
C SER A 96 10.81 34.08 -14.34
N SER A 97 10.66 35.39 -14.15
CA SER A 97 11.79 36.32 -13.96
C SER A 97 12.45 36.17 -12.58
N ILE A 98 11.79 35.48 -11.65
CA ILE A 98 12.24 35.27 -10.27
C ILE A 98 12.64 33.81 -10.10
N ASP A 99 13.88 33.59 -9.68
CA ASP A 99 14.42 32.26 -9.36
C ASP A 99 13.99 31.82 -7.96
N ILE A 100 12.81 31.18 -7.88
CA ILE A 100 12.29 30.57 -6.64
C ILE A 100 12.81 29.13 -6.51
N GLY A 101 12.76 28.37 -7.61
CA GLY A 101 13.39 27.06 -7.75
C GLY A 101 12.93 25.97 -6.78
N ILE A 102 11.70 26.02 -6.24
CA ILE A 102 11.20 25.02 -5.27
C ILE A 102 11.07 23.65 -5.94
N PHE A 103 10.41 23.59 -7.09
CA PHE A 103 10.17 22.34 -7.81
C PHE A 103 11.33 21.98 -8.74
N CYS A 104 11.98 22.99 -9.34
CA CYS A 104 13.11 22.76 -10.24
C CYS A 104 14.34 22.18 -9.53
N ASN A 105 14.61 22.62 -8.29
CA ASN A 105 15.80 22.20 -7.54
C ASN A 105 15.52 21.05 -6.56
N GLU A 106 14.28 20.58 -6.42
CA GLU A 106 13.91 19.55 -5.44
C GLU A 106 14.79 18.29 -5.55
N GLU A 107 14.94 17.74 -6.76
CA GLU A 107 15.70 16.50 -6.98
C GLU A 107 17.22 16.69 -6.75
N SER A 108 17.75 17.85 -7.14
CA SER A 108 19.17 18.17 -6.92
C SER A 108 19.46 18.43 -5.45
N ASN A 109 18.54 19.07 -4.72
CA ASN A 109 18.64 19.30 -3.29
C ASN A 109 18.51 17.99 -2.50
N LEU A 110 17.57 17.12 -2.89
CA LEU A 110 17.38 15.81 -2.27
C LEU A 110 18.58 14.89 -2.50
N SER A 111 19.19 14.90 -3.68
CA SER A 111 20.39 14.12 -3.97
C SER A 111 21.60 14.62 -3.18
N LYS A 112 21.83 15.94 -3.14
CA LYS A 112 22.86 16.56 -2.29
C LYS A 112 22.69 16.21 -0.81
N ALA A 113 21.47 16.36 -0.29
CA ALA A 113 21.15 16.04 1.12
C ALA A 113 21.35 14.57 1.48
N ASN A 114 21.42 13.68 0.49
CA ASN A 114 21.54 12.25 0.65
C ASN A 114 22.92 11.68 0.26
N MET A 115 23.85 12.50 -0.25
CA MET A 115 25.10 12.04 -0.86
C MET A 115 26.02 11.31 0.13
N GLU A 116 26.08 11.79 1.37
CA GLU A 116 26.93 11.21 2.43
C GLU A 116 26.15 10.39 3.47
N LYS A 117 24.84 10.23 3.24
CA LYS A 117 23.97 9.53 4.20
C LYS A 117 23.95 8.03 3.94
N LYS A 118 24.01 7.25 5.02
CA LYS A 118 23.75 5.81 4.98
C LYS A 118 22.30 5.56 4.58
N ILE A 119 22.01 4.36 4.07
CA ILE A 119 20.68 3.97 3.57
C ILE A 119 19.57 4.26 4.59
N VAL A 120 19.82 3.98 5.88
CA VAL A 120 18.83 4.19 6.97
C VAL A 120 18.58 5.65 7.32
N THR A 121 19.53 6.55 7.05
CA THR A 121 19.40 7.99 7.33
C THR A 121 19.03 8.80 6.10
N LYS A 122 18.96 8.16 4.93
CA LYS A 122 18.60 8.78 3.67
C LYS A 122 17.16 9.30 3.75
N ILE A 123 16.92 10.51 3.22
CA ILE A 123 15.58 11.05 3.03
C ILE A 123 14.93 10.23 1.91
N ILE A 124 13.86 9.54 2.26
CA ILE A 124 13.08 8.68 1.36
C ILE A 124 11.80 9.42 0.97
N THR A 125 11.36 9.24 -0.27
CA THR A 125 10.12 9.83 -0.76
C THR A 125 8.91 9.12 -0.15
N TYR A 126 7.83 9.89 0.11
CA TYR A 126 6.53 9.32 0.50
C TYR A 126 6.05 8.22 -0.46
N GLY A 127 6.36 8.37 -1.75
CA GLY A 127 6.27 7.33 -2.81
C GLY A 127 6.70 5.95 -2.36
N LEU A 128 7.95 5.85 -1.91
CA LEU A 128 8.58 4.58 -1.57
C LEU A 128 8.03 4.00 -0.27
N ILE A 129 7.81 4.85 0.74
CA ILE A 129 7.32 4.41 2.06
C ILE A 129 5.95 3.77 1.92
N PHE A 130 4.99 4.46 1.30
CA PHE A 130 3.62 3.97 1.20
C PHE A 130 3.55 2.67 0.39
N ARG A 131 4.23 2.61 -0.76
CA ARG A 131 4.29 1.40 -1.61
C ARG A 131 4.91 0.22 -0.88
N SER A 132 5.97 0.45 -0.11
CA SER A 132 6.58 -0.58 0.73
C SER A 132 5.61 -1.07 1.79
N THR A 133 4.89 -0.18 2.47
CA THR A 133 3.88 -0.56 3.47
C THR A 133 2.77 -1.43 2.86
N PHE A 134 2.21 -1.04 1.70
CA PHE A 134 1.20 -1.85 1.01
C PHE A 134 1.75 -3.22 0.63
N LEU A 135 2.98 -3.28 0.10
CA LEU A 135 3.61 -4.54 -0.28
C LEU A 135 3.81 -5.46 0.94
N ILE A 136 4.33 -4.94 2.05
CA ILE A 136 4.55 -5.71 3.27
C ILE A 136 3.23 -6.26 3.81
N MET A 137 2.17 -5.44 3.91
CA MET A 137 0.86 -5.90 4.40
C MET A 137 0.22 -6.92 3.44
N GLY A 138 0.41 -6.76 2.13
CA GLY A 138 -0.01 -7.74 1.15
C GLY A 138 0.69 -9.08 1.32
N LEU A 139 2.01 -9.08 1.56
CA LEU A 139 2.78 -10.29 1.83
C LEU A 139 2.36 -10.95 3.15
N ILE A 140 2.08 -10.17 4.20
CA ILE A 140 1.53 -10.68 5.46
C ILE A 140 0.19 -11.40 5.22
N GLY A 141 -0.68 -10.84 4.39
CA GLY A 141 -1.92 -11.50 3.99
C GLY A 141 -1.67 -12.83 3.27
N LEU A 142 -0.74 -12.89 2.32
CA LEU A 142 -0.38 -14.14 1.63
C LEU A 142 0.19 -15.20 2.59
N ILE A 143 1.05 -14.78 3.53
CA ILE A 143 1.57 -15.66 4.58
C ILE A 143 0.42 -16.17 5.47
N GLY A 144 -0.52 -15.30 5.84
CA GLY A 144 -1.70 -15.69 6.61
C GLY A 144 -2.52 -16.78 5.93
N VAL A 145 -2.73 -16.69 4.61
CA VAL A 145 -3.41 -17.75 3.84
C VAL A 145 -2.70 -19.08 3.97
N LEU A 146 -1.37 -19.10 3.82
CA LEU A 146 -0.57 -20.32 3.95
C LEU A 146 -0.69 -20.91 5.36
N VAL A 147 -0.52 -20.09 6.40
CA VAL A 147 -0.59 -20.52 7.80
C VAL A 147 -1.95 -21.12 8.13
N PHE A 148 -3.06 -20.45 7.81
CA PHE A 148 -4.39 -20.99 8.10
C PHE A 148 -4.73 -22.22 7.26
N SER A 149 -4.24 -22.30 6.01
CA SER A 149 -4.44 -23.49 5.17
C SER A 149 -3.74 -24.71 5.76
N LEU A 150 -2.53 -24.55 6.32
CA LEU A 150 -1.82 -25.63 7.03
C LEU A 150 -2.61 -26.10 8.25
N ILE A 151 -3.18 -25.18 9.02
CA ILE A 151 -4.01 -25.52 10.20
C ILE A 151 -5.26 -26.31 9.80
N VAL A 152 -5.93 -25.91 8.70
CA VAL A 152 -7.07 -26.66 8.17
C VAL A 152 -6.65 -28.07 7.74
N PHE A 153 -5.53 -28.19 7.04
CA PHE A 153 -5.02 -29.48 6.59
C PHE A 153 -4.68 -30.42 7.75
N GLU A 154 -4.02 -29.91 8.79
CA GLU A 154 -3.71 -30.66 10.00
C GLU A 154 -5.01 -31.19 10.66
N LYS A 155 -6.02 -30.33 10.81
CA LYS A 155 -7.32 -30.72 11.37
C LYS A 155 -7.99 -31.84 10.57
N ILE A 156 -8.00 -31.74 9.24
CA ILE A 156 -8.58 -32.76 8.36
C ILE A 156 -7.82 -34.09 8.50
N SER A 157 -6.48 -34.06 8.56
CA SER A 157 -5.65 -35.25 8.71
C SER A 157 -5.91 -36.00 10.02
N PHE A 158 -6.21 -35.30 11.11
CA PHE A 158 -6.56 -35.92 12.39
C PHE A 158 -8.00 -36.46 12.42
N GLU A 159 -8.93 -35.87 11.65
CA GLU A 159 -10.32 -36.32 11.60
C GLU A 159 -10.54 -37.57 10.73
N THR A 160 -9.62 -37.93 9.82
CA THR A 160 -9.68 -39.20 9.09
C THR A 160 -9.30 -40.39 9.99
N PRO A 161 -10.24 -41.25 10.41
CA PRO A 161 -9.90 -42.45 11.15
C PRO A 161 -9.29 -43.46 10.19
N THR A 162 -8.23 -44.14 10.65
CA THR A 162 -7.63 -45.32 10.02
C THR A 162 -8.68 -46.43 9.85
N LYS A 163 -9.46 -46.38 8.76
CA LYS A 163 -10.31 -47.49 8.32
C LYS A 163 -9.43 -48.59 7.73
N THR A 164 -8.83 -49.41 8.59
CA THR A 164 -8.29 -50.77 8.35
C THR A 164 -7.40 -51.04 9.56
N ASN A 165 -7.73 -51.92 10.52
CA ASN A 165 -7.66 -53.36 10.32
C ASN A 165 -8.29 -54.06 11.56
N ASN A 166 -9.53 -54.55 11.45
CA ASN A 166 -10.05 -55.56 12.37
C ASN A 166 -11.22 -56.33 11.73
N LYS A 167 -10.91 -57.09 10.68
CA LYS A 167 -11.76 -58.16 10.14
C LYS A 167 -10.88 -59.31 9.68
N SER A 168 -10.36 -60.10 10.61
CA SER A 168 -10.02 -61.52 10.36
C SER A 168 -9.69 -62.29 11.65
N THR A 169 -10.44 -62.07 12.72
CA THR A 169 -10.47 -62.99 13.87
C THR A 169 -11.92 -63.29 14.21
N LEU A 170 -12.61 -64.04 13.35
CA LEU A 170 -13.73 -64.90 13.76
C LEU A 170 -14.14 -65.80 12.59
N ASN A 171 -13.90 -67.09 12.82
CA ASN A 171 -14.39 -68.30 12.16
C ASN A 171 -13.72 -68.72 10.84
#